data_AF-B7VD80-F1
#
_entry.id   AF-B7VD80-F1
#
_cell.length_a   1.000
_cell.length_b   1.000
_cell.length_c   1.000
_cell.angle_alpha   90.00
_cell.angle_beta   90.00
_cell.angle_gamma   90.00
#
_symmetry.space_group_name_H-M   'P 1'
#
loop_
_entity.id
_entity.type
_entity.pdbx_description
1 polymer ?
#
loop_
_entity_poly.entity_id
_entity_poly.type
_entity_poly.pdbx_seq_one_letter_code
_entity_poly.pdbx_strand_id
1 'polypeptide(L)'
;MISGVSPHLSQQSFLLWRRAMRTAEVRTLVREVLSTMPVPYSHHVIDEVFEAIEKNAEWLQRYDSLCAGLGHDVVNNWGGRWVAITLGKAGEQQVLSKKSRLIGSYSILDTDAKTIARKPSRTDALKVLSDYYMANKAEVPGNIRDFREAIIQLLMDGLPPDEAFAAAVQGGV
;
A
#
# COMPACT_ATOMS: atom_id res chain seq x y z
N MET A 1 25.81 33.68 22.89
CA MET A 1 24.56 33.70 22.12
C MET A 1 24.28 32.28 21.69
N ILE A 2 23.05 31.82 21.92
CA ILE A 2 22.72 30.41 22.16
C ILE A 2 22.76 29.59 20.87
N SER A 3 23.36 28.40 21.03
CA SER A 3 23.54 27.30 20.10
C SER A 3 22.32 26.92 19.25
N GLY A 4 22.65 26.36 18.09
CA GLY A 4 21.73 25.88 17.07
C GLY A 4 20.74 24.81 17.52
N VAL A 5 19.62 24.79 16.81
CA VAL A 5 18.60 23.76 16.90
C VAL A 5 18.83 22.80 15.72
N SER A 6 19.39 21.63 16.00
CA SER A 6 19.32 20.48 15.07
C SER A 6 17.92 19.87 15.13
N PRO A 7 17.32 19.44 14.00
CA PRO A 7 16.02 18.80 13.99
C PRO A 7 16.21 17.33 14.39
N HIS A 8 16.14 17.03 15.68
CA HIS A 8 16.09 15.66 16.16
C HIS A 8 14.65 15.15 15.98
N LEU A 9 14.35 14.58 14.81
CA LEU A 9 13.21 13.68 14.68
C LEU A 9 13.40 12.55 15.69
N SER A 10 12.41 12.34 16.55
CA SER A 10 12.47 11.27 17.55
C SER A 10 12.72 9.92 16.87
N GLN A 11 13.45 9.00 17.52
CA GLN A 11 13.68 7.65 16.97
C GLN A 11 12.36 6.95 16.57
N GLN A 12 11.28 7.20 17.30
CA GLN A 12 9.95 6.71 16.93
C GLN A 12 9.49 7.33 15.60
N SER A 13 9.48 8.66 15.45
CA SER A 13 9.13 9.34 14.19
C SER A 13 9.96 8.86 12.99
N PHE A 14 11.24 8.53 13.17
CA PHE A 14 12.10 7.98 12.12
C PHE A 14 11.75 6.54 11.74
N LEU A 15 11.47 5.66 12.70
CA LEU A 15 11.07 4.28 12.47
C LEU A 15 9.68 4.19 11.81
N LEU A 16 8.75 5.04 12.26
CA LEU A 16 7.42 5.24 11.71
C LEU A 16 7.49 5.69 10.24
N TRP A 17 8.31 6.69 9.94
CA TRP A 17 8.51 7.18 8.57
C TRP A 17 9.15 6.12 7.65
N ARG A 18 10.14 5.38 8.16
CA ARG A 18 10.83 4.31 7.43
C ARG A 18 9.90 3.14 7.08
N ARG A 19 8.84 2.91 7.84
CA ARG A 19 7.95 1.75 7.63
C ARG A 19 6.72 2.13 6.80
N ALA A 20 6.23 3.37 6.86
CA ALA A 20 5.32 3.95 5.85
C ALA A 20 5.97 4.06 4.44
N MET A 21 7.26 4.40 4.37
CA MET A 21 8.00 4.36 3.10
C MET A 21 8.05 2.95 2.50
N ARG A 22 8.18 1.91 3.33
CA ARG A 22 8.32 0.52 2.86
C ARG A 22 7.03 -0.04 2.25
N THR A 23 5.84 0.34 2.73
CA THR A 23 4.58 -0.04 2.05
C THR A 23 4.38 0.72 0.73
N ALA A 24 4.92 1.93 0.60
CA ALA A 24 5.00 2.66 -0.67
C ALA A 24 6.01 2.02 -1.65
N GLU A 25 7.07 1.38 -1.16
CA GLU A 25 8.00 0.61 -1.99
C GLU A 25 7.34 -0.66 -2.55
N VAL A 26 6.53 -1.38 -1.75
CA VAL A 26 5.70 -2.51 -2.23
C VAL A 26 4.81 -2.05 -3.39
N ARG A 27 4.14 -0.91 -3.23
CA ARG A 27 3.32 -0.32 -4.29
C ARG A 27 4.14 -0.01 -5.55
N THR A 28 5.32 0.58 -5.38
CA THR A 28 6.19 0.97 -6.50
C THR A 28 6.60 -0.25 -7.31
N LEU A 29 7.01 -1.33 -6.63
CA LEU A 29 7.33 -2.62 -7.25
C LEU A 29 6.13 -3.16 -8.03
N VAL A 30 4.94 -3.20 -7.42
CA VAL A 30 3.72 -3.69 -8.10
C VAL A 30 3.38 -2.89 -9.36
N ARG A 31 3.46 -1.55 -9.31
CA ARG A 31 3.16 -0.69 -10.47
C ARG A 31 4.16 -0.89 -11.61
N GLU A 32 5.44 -1.06 -11.26
CA GLU A 32 6.50 -1.34 -12.21
C GLU A 32 6.24 -2.68 -12.92
N VAL A 33 5.99 -3.75 -12.17
CA VAL A 33 5.67 -5.08 -12.72
C VAL A 33 4.46 -5.00 -13.65
N LEU A 34 3.34 -4.42 -13.18
CA LEU A 34 2.13 -4.25 -13.99
C LEU A 34 2.40 -3.50 -15.30
N SER A 35 3.25 -2.48 -15.28
CA SER A 35 3.57 -1.71 -16.50
C SER A 35 4.29 -2.50 -17.58
N THR A 36 4.89 -3.65 -17.23
CA THR A 36 5.58 -4.54 -18.17
C THR A 36 4.73 -5.70 -18.66
N MET A 37 3.58 -5.93 -18.03
CA MET A 37 2.70 -7.07 -18.34
C MET A 37 1.79 -6.74 -19.54
N PRO A 38 1.44 -7.75 -20.37
CA PRO A 38 0.54 -7.55 -21.50
C PRO A 38 -0.90 -7.24 -21.04
N VAL A 39 -1.55 -6.33 -21.78
CA VAL A 39 -2.97 -5.98 -21.60
C VAL A 39 -3.85 -6.63 -22.68
N PRO A 40 -5.11 -7.01 -22.38
CA PRO A 40 -5.81 -6.86 -21.11
C PRO A 40 -5.32 -7.84 -20.03
N TYR A 41 -5.32 -7.40 -18.77
CA TYR A 41 -4.94 -8.24 -17.64
C TYR A 41 -5.96 -9.36 -17.41
N SER A 42 -5.48 -10.55 -17.05
CA SER A 42 -6.33 -11.68 -16.67
C SER A 42 -7.00 -11.45 -15.30
N HIS A 43 -7.98 -12.28 -14.99
CA HIS A 43 -8.57 -12.38 -13.64
C HIS A 43 -7.58 -12.92 -12.57
N HIS A 44 -6.46 -13.49 -13.01
CA HIS A 44 -5.38 -14.05 -12.18
C HIS A 44 -4.18 -13.10 -12.06
N VAL A 45 -4.36 -11.83 -12.42
CA VAL A 45 -3.28 -10.82 -12.48
C VAL A 45 -2.47 -10.71 -11.19
N ILE A 46 -3.03 -10.99 -10.01
CA ILE A 46 -2.24 -11.01 -8.76
C ILE A 46 -1.20 -12.15 -8.80
N ASP A 47 -1.59 -13.38 -9.11
CA ASP A 47 -0.66 -14.53 -9.24
C ASP A 47 0.40 -14.27 -10.31
N GLU A 48 -0.01 -13.65 -11.42
CA GLU A 48 0.88 -13.30 -12.53
C GLU A 48 1.87 -12.19 -12.16
N VAL A 49 1.47 -11.21 -11.34
CA VAL A 49 2.38 -10.19 -10.80
C VAL A 49 3.42 -10.83 -9.88
N PHE A 50 3.01 -11.70 -8.96
CA PHE A 50 3.96 -12.39 -8.08
C PHE A 50 4.85 -13.38 -8.83
N GLU A 51 4.34 -14.04 -9.88
CA GLU A 51 5.14 -14.87 -10.79
C GLU A 51 6.18 -14.03 -11.53
N ALA A 52 5.81 -12.84 -12.02
CA ALA A 52 6.73 -11.94 -12.71
C ALA A 52 7.83 -11.42 -11.76
N ILE A 53 7.48 -11.10 -10.51
CA ILE A 53 8.45 -10.76 -9.45
C ILE A 53 9.41 -11.93 -9.24
N GLU A 54 8.90 -13.15 -9.11
CA GLU A 54 9.71 -14.36 -8.87
C GLU A 54 10.68 -14.68 -10.01
N LYS A 55 10.28 -14.44 -11.27
CA LYS A 55 11.11 -14.72 -12.45
C LYS A 55 12.15 -13.65 -12.75
N ASN A 56 12.04 -12.47 -12.17
CA ASN A 56 12.98 -11.37 -12.36
C ASN A 56 13.88 -11.21 -11.13
N ALA A 57 15.18 -11.44 -11.30
CA ALA A 57 16.14 -11.42 -10.20
C ALA A 57 16.20 -10.07 -9.45
N GLU A 58 16.04 -8.95 -10.14
CA GLU A 58 16.05 -7.62 -9.51
C GLU A 58 14.79 -7.39 -8.67
N TRP A 59 13.62 -7.75 -9.22
CA TRP A 59 12.35 -7.62 -8.50
C TRP A 59 12.27 -8.59 -7.32
N LEU A 60 12.76 -9.81 -7.48
CA LEU A 60 12.84 -10.79 -6.39
C LEU A 60 13.72 -10.27 -5.26
N GLN A 61 14.91 -9.71 -5.57
CA GLN A 61 15.79 -9.13 -4.55
C GLN A 61 15.13 -7.95 -3.81
N ARG A 62 14.39 -7.09 -4.54
CA ARG A 62 13.62 -6.00 -3.93
C ARG A 62 12.49 -6.52 -3.05
N TYR A 63 11.75 -7.52 -3.52
CA TYR A 63 10.71 -8.20 -2.74
C TYR A 63 11.27 -8.82 -1.46
N ASP A 64 12.40 -9.53 -1.53
CA ASP A 64 13.05 -10.14 -0.36
C ASP A 64 13.51 -9.07 0.64
N SER A 65 14.05 -7.95 0.14
CA SER A 65 14.43 -6.81 0.98
C SER A 65 13.23 -6.19 1.70
N LEU A 66 12.08 -6.10 1.01
CA LEU A 66 10.82 -5.64 1.60
C LEU A 66 10.31 -6.64 2.64
N CYS A 67 10.41 -7.95 2.38
CA CYS A 67 10.01 -9.00 3.30
C CYS A 67 10.88 -9.03 4.56
N ALA A 68 12.19 -8.82 4.44
CA ALA A 68 13.09 -8.67 5.57
C ALA A 68 12.73 -7.45 6.44
N GLY A 69 12.17 -6.40 5.84
CA GLY A 69 11.79 -5.17 6.53
C GLY A 69 10.38 -5.15 7.12
N LEU A 70 9.41 -5.86 6.51
CA LEU A 70 7.99 -5.79 6.83
C LEU A 70 7.36 -7.13 7.24
N GLY A 71 7.99 -8.25 6.89
CA GLY A 71 7.42 -9.59 6.96
C GLY A 71 6.69 -9.98 5.67
N HIS A 72 6.79 -11.27 5.30
CA HIS A 72 6.18 -11.81 4.08
C HIS A 72 4.67 -11.58 4.01
N ASP A 73 3.94 -11.86 5.09
CA ASP A 73 2.48 -11.71 5.10
C ASP A 73 2.06 -10.26 4.83
N VAL A 74 2.81 -9.28 5.34
CA VAL A 74 2.55 -7.87 5.12
C VAL A 74 2.81 -7.51 3.66
N VAL A 75 3.95 -7.91 3.10
CA VAL A 75 4.29 -7.64 1.69
C VAL A 75 3.29 -8.29 0.74
N ASN A 76 2.89 -9.54 1.02
CA ASN A 76 1.96 -10.29 0.18
C ASN A 76 0.56 -9.68 0.19
N ASN A 77 0.04 -9.35 1.37
CA ASN A 77 -1.27 -8.70 1.49
C ASN A 77 -1.28 -7.33 0.82
N TRP A 78 -0.26 -6.50 1.06
CA TRP A 78 -0.16 -5.20 0.41
C TRP A 78 0.07 -5.32 -1.09
N GLY A 79 0.85 -6.30 -1.55
CA GLY A 79 1.08 -6.54 -2.97
C GLY A 79 -0.21 -6.83 -3.71
N GLY A 80 -0.98 -7.82 -3.26
CA GLY A 80 -2.27 -8.16 -3.85
C GLY A 80 -3.27 -6.98 -3.80
N ARG A 81 -3.28 -6.25 -2.68
CA ARG A 81 -4.15 -5.08 -2.52
C ARG A 81 -3.77 -3.94 -3.45
N TRP A 82 -2.47 -3.68 -3.65
CA TRP A 82 -2.01 -2.65 -4.59
C TRP A 82 -2.31 -3.00 -6.04
N VAL A 83 -2.31 -4.28 -6.42
CA VAL A 83 -2.79 -4.72 -7.74
C VAL A 83 -4.27 -4.35 -7.90
N ALA A 84 -5.11 -4.72 -6.93
CA ALA A 84 -6.55 -4.42 -6.94
C ALA A 84 -6.84 -2.92 -7.06
N ILE A 85 -6.20 -2.10 -6.21
CA ILE A 85 -6.34 -0.65 -6.19
C ILE A 85 -5.82 0.00 -7.49
N THR A 86 -4.68 -0.49 -8.01
CA THR A 86 -4.11 0.05 -9.25
C THR A 86 -5.02 -0.20 -10.44
N LEU A 87 -5.66 -1.36 -10.49
CA LEU A 87 -6.60 -1.72 -11.54
C LEU A 87 -8.04 -1.22 -11.28
N GLY A 88 -8.31 -0.67 -10.10
CA GLY A 88 -9.66 -0.22 -9.71
C GLY A 88 -10.66 -1.37 -9.61
N LYS A 89 -10.19 -2.56 -9.21
CA LYS A 89 -10.98 -3.80 -9.14
C LYS A 89 -11.19 -4.23 -7.68
N ALA A 90 -12.33 -4.86 -7.41
CA ALA A 90 -12.57 -5.54 -6.13
C ALA A 90 -12.18 -7.02 -6.25
N GLY A 91 -11.67 -7.59 -5.16
CA GLY A 91 -11.46 -9.04 -5.07
C GLY A 91 -12.76 -9.75 -4.74
N GLU A 92 -13.05 -10.85 -5.44
CA GLU A 92 -14.30 -11.60 -5.26
C GLU A 92 -14.09 -12.88 -4.46
N GLN A 93 -13.12 -13.70 -4.89
CA GLN A 93 -12.91 -15.04 -4.35
C GLN A 93 -11.43 -15.31 -4.11
N GLN A 94 -11.10 -15.86 -2.95
CA GLN A 94 -9.76 -16.33 -2.65
C GLN A 94 -9.51 -17.70 -3.30
N VAL A 95 -8.40 -17.81 -4.01
CA VAL A 95 -7.95 -19.05 -4.66
C VAL A 95 -6.48 -19.31 -4.33
N LEU A 96 -6.07 -20.58 -4.44
CA LEU A 96 -4.67 -20.95 -4.24
C LEU A 96 -3.81 -20.42 -5.39
N SER A 97 -2.59 -20.01 -5.05
CA SER A 97 -1.56 -19.68 -6.02
C SER A 97 -1.17 -20.93 -6.81
N LYS A 98 -1.10 -20.80 -8.14
CA LYS A 98 -0.63 -21.89 -9.01
C LYS A 98 0.65 -21.53 -9.74
N LYS A 99 0.92 -20.24 -9.93
CA LYS A 99 2.06 -19.76 -10.71
C LYS A 99 3.20 -19.30 -9.82
N SER A 100 2.90 -18.53 -8.78
CA SER A 100 3.93 -18.04 -7.85
C SER A 100 4.09 -18.90 -6.61
N ARG A 101 5.34 -19.05 -6.16
CA ARG A 101 5.71 -19.65 -4.87
C ARG A 101 5.82 -18.62 -3.75
N LEU A 102 5.78 -17.33 -4.08
CA LEU A 102 5.88 -16.23 -3.10
C LEU A 102 4.61 -16.07 -2.26
N ILE A 103 3.47 -16.51 -2.81
CA ILE A 103 2.14 -16.44 -2.18
C ILE A 103 1.50 -17.82 -2.15
N GLY A 104 0.80 -18.14 -1.06
CA GLY A 104 0.02 -19.39 -0.97
C GLY A 104 -1.39 -19.27 -1.59
N SER A 105 -1.98 -18.08 -1.53
CA SER A 105 -3.31 -17.80 -2.06
C SER A 105 -3.47 -16.30 -2.38
N TYR A 106 -4.47 -15.96 -3.20
CA TYR A 106 -4.78 -14.59 -3.59
C TYR A 106 -6.25 -14.44 -3.99
N SER A 107 -6.75 -13.20 -4.08
CA SER A 107 -8.09 -12.91 -4.58
C SER A 107 -8.11 -12.80 -6.11
N ILE A 108 -9.02 -13.50 -6.76
CA ILE A 108 -9.34 -13.26 -8.18
C ILE A 108 -9.92 -11.84 -8.29
N LEU A 109 -9.41 -11.08 -9.27
CA LEU A 109 -9.90 -9.75 -9.59
C LEU A 109 -10.75 -9.83 -10.84
N ASP A 110 -12.07 -9.76 -10.68
CA ASP A 110 -12.98 -9.80 -11.82
C ASP A 110 -12.69 -8.62 -12.78
N THR A 111 -12.60 -8.95 -14.05
CA THR A 111 -12.34 -8.03 -15.17
C THR A 111 -13.53 -7.15 -15.50
N ASP A 112 -14.76 -7.60 -15.14
CA ASP A 112 -16.01 -6.90 -15.41
C ASP A 112 -16.56 -6.14 -14.18
N ALA A 113 -15.92 -6.30 -13.02
CA ALA A 113 -16.29 -5.61 -11.80
C ALA A 113 -16.19 -4.08 -11.97
N LYS A 114 -17.28 -3.39 -11.63
CA LYS A 114 -17.44 -1.94 -11.68
C LYS A 114 -16.21 -1.24 -11.12
N THR A 115 -15.61 -0.38 -11.94
CA THR A 115 -14.54 0.55 -11.54
C THR A 115 -14.87 1.16 -10.19
N ILE A 116 -14.01 0.92 -9.20
CA ILE A 116 -14.14 1.58 -7.91
C ILE A 116 -14.10 3.09 -8.17
N ALA A 117 -15.02 3.80 -7.51
CA ALA A 117 -15.30 5.22 -7.67
C ALA A 117 -14.04 6.06 -7.88
N ARG A 118 -14.14 7.02 -8.83
CA ARG A 118 -13.11 7.96 -9.26
C ARG A 118 -12.16 8.34 -8.11
N LYS A 119 -10.86 8.09 -8.30
CA LYS A 119 -9.81 8.43 -7.33
C LYS A 119 -9.96 9.88 -6.86
N PRO A 120 -10.04 10.16 -5.55
CA PRO A 120 -10.27 11.49 -5.02
C PRO A 120 -9.20 12.47 -5.51
N SER A 121 -9.59 13.70 -5.86
CA SER A 121 -8.62 14.77 -6.03
C SER A 121 -7.93 15.07 -4.69
N ARG A 122 -6.79 15.77 -4.68
CA ARG A 122 -6.14 16.16 -3.42
C ARG A 122 -7.07 16.96 -2.51
N THR A 123 -7.91 17.81 -3.08
CA THR A 123 -8.91 18.60 -2.35
C THR A 123 -9.95 17.69 -1.70
N ASP A 124 -10.43 16.67 -2.42
CA ASP A 124 -11.39 15.71 -1.88
C ASP A 124 -10.74 14.83 -0.81
N ALA A 125 -9.50 14.36 -1.02
CA ALA A 125 -8.74 13.60 -0.04
C ALA A 125 -8.50 14.39 1.26
N LEU A 126 -8.23 15.69 1.16
CA LEU A 126 -8.12 16.58 2.32
C LEU A 126 -9.42 16.68 3.11
N LYS A 127 -10.55 16.78 2.40
CA LYS A 127 -11.88 16.80 3.02
C LYS A 127 -12.17 15.47 3.72
N VAL A 128 -11.95 14.36 3.03
CA VAL A 128 -12.13 13.00 3.56
C VAL A 128 -11.26 12.76 4.79
N LEU A 129 -9.99 13.18 4.77
CA LEU A 129 -9.10 13.12 5.93
C LEU A 129 -9.66 13.92 7.11
N SER A 130 -10.10 15.16 6.85
CA SER A 130 -10.66 16.03 7.88
C SER A 130 -11.92 15.42 8.51
N ASP A 131 -12.85 14.96 7.68
CA ASP A 131 -14.12 14.38 8.13
C ASP A 131 -13.89 13.11 8.97
N TYR A 132 -13.00 12.22 8.50
CA TYR A 132 -12.65 11.00 9.23
C TYR A 132 -11.92 11.29 10.55
N TYR A 133 -10.97 12.24 10.57
CA TYR A 133 -10.28 12.63 11.79
C TYR A 133 -11.23 13.21 12.84
N MET A 134 -12.18 14.05 12.43
CA MET A 134 -13.16 14.63 13.37
C MET A 134 -14.12 13.58 13.92
N ALA A 135 -14.56 12.63 13.10
CA ALA A 135 -15.44 11.55 13.52
C ALA A 135 -14.76 10.54 14.46
N ASN A 136 -13.45 10.31 14.28
CA ASN A 136 -12.71 9.24 15.00
C ASN A 136 -11.63 9.80 15.94
N LYS A 137 -11.71 11.08 16.32
CA LYS A 137 -10.66 11.80 17.05
C LYS A 137 -10.19 11.10 18.34
N ALA A 138 -11.08 10.37 19.01
CA ALA A 138 -10.78 9.64 20.24
C ALA A 138 -9.96 8.35 20.01
N GLU A 139 -10.05 7.77 18.82
CA GLU A 139 -9.42 6.49 18.45
C GLU A 139 -8.14 6.69 17.65
N VAL A 140 -7.96 7.88 17.07
CA VAL A 140 -6.82 8.21 16.24
C VAL A 140 -5.61 8.62 17.11
N PRO A 141 -4.40 8.07 16.86
CA PRO A 141 -3.20 8.41 17.62
C PRO A 141 -2.86 9.91 17.61
N GLY A 142 -2.34 10.43 18.73
CA GLY A 142 -1.98 11.85 18.86
C GLY A 142 -0.93 12.33 17.86
N ASN A 143 -0.09 11.43 17.34
CA ASN A 143 0.92 11.70 16.31
C ASN A 143 0.40 11.56 14.87
N ILE A 144 -0.91 11.36 14.64
CA ILE A 144 -1.47 11.18 13.30
C ILE A 144 -1.15 12.34 12.34
N ARG A 145 -0.94 13.54 12.89
CA ARG A 145 -0.59 14.75 12.12
C ARG A 145 0.72 14.58 11.35
N ASP A 146 1.66 13.81 11.89
CA ASP A 146 2.95 13.53 11.25
C ASP A 146 2.79 12.71 9.96
N PHE A 147 1.67 11.99 9.84
CA PHE A 147 1.35 11.13 8.70
C PHE A 147 0.38 11.76 7.70
N ARG A 148 0.02 13.04 7.87
CA ARG A 148 -1.01 13.71 7.06
C ARG A 148 -0.77 13.55 5.55
N GLU A 149 0.44 13.82 5.07
CA GLU A 149 0.72 13.71 3.63
C GLU A 149 0.69 12.25 3.14
N ALA A 150 1.09 11.29 3.98
CA ALA A 150 0.98 9.86 3.64
C ALA A 150 -0.49 9.43 3.53
N ILE A 151 -1.34 9.85 4.46
CA ILE A 151 -2.78 9.55 4.45
C ILE A 151 -3.45 10.19 3.24
N ILE A 152 -3.14 11.45 2.91
CA ILE A 152 -3.68 12.12 1.71
C ILE A 152 -3.30 11.33 0.46
N GLN A 153 -2.04 10.90 0.35
CA GLN A 153 -1.58 10.14 -0.80
C GLN A 153 -2.34 8.81 -0.91
N LEU A 154 -2.47 8.06 0.19
CA LEU A 154 -3.21 6.81 0.24
C LEU A 154 -4.69 6.97 -0.16
N LEU A 155 -5.35 8.03 0.32
CA LEU A 155 -6.72 8.39 -0.05
C LEU A 155 -6.84 8.69 -1.56
N MET A 156 -5.93 9.50 -2.10
CA MET A 156 -5.88 9.80 -3.54
C MET A 156 -5.60 8.55 -4.38
N ASP A 157 -4.90 7.57 -3.81
CA ASP A 157 -4.60 6.32 -4.49
C ASP A 157 -5.81 5.38 -4.54
N GLY A 158 -6.85 5.66 -3.75
CA GLY A 158 -8.10 4.93 -3.69
C GLY A 158 -8.27 4.07 -2.44
N LEU A 159 -7.41 4.21 -1.42
CA LEU A 159 -7.69 3.58 -0.12
C LEU A 159 -8.89 4.25 0.56
N PRO A 160 -9.75 3.47 1.23
CA PRO A 160 -10.77 4.03 2.10
C PRO A 160 -10.12 4.67 3.35
N PRO A 161 -10.81 5.58 4.05
CA PRO A 161 -10.20 6.43 5.07
C PRO A 161 -9.72 5.68 6.30
N ASP A 162 -10.50 4.72 6.79
CA ASP A 162 -10.13 3.85 7.90
C ASP A 162 -8.83 3.10 7.63
N GLU A 163 -8.68 2.54 6.44
CA GLU A 163 -7.45 1.86 6.05
C GLU A 163 -6.31 2.80 5.73
N ALA A 164 -6.57 3.98 5.18
CA ALA A 164 -5.51 4.98 4.94
C ALA A 164 -4.90 5.44 6.27
N PHE A 165 -5.74 5.63 7.30
CA PHE A 165 -5.28 5.94 8.66
C PHE A 165 -4.60 4.72 9.30
N ALA A 166 -5.16 3.52 9.19
CA ALA A 166 -4.56 2.32 9.74
C ALA A 166 -3.22 1.98 9.08
N ALA A 167 -3.08 2.13 7.76
CA ALA A 167 -1.84 1.89 7.03
C ALA A 167 -0.75 2.89 7.39
N ALA A 168 -1.13 4.15 7.61
CA ALA A 168 -0.22 5.18 8.10
C ALA A 168 0.30 4.88 9.52
N VAL A 169 -0.53 4.26 10.37
CA VAL A 169 -0.21 3.95 11.78
C VAL A 169 0.44 2.57 11.96
N GLN A 170 -0.03 1.52 11.28
CA GLN A 170 0.51 0.14 11.34
C GLN A 170 1.83 -0.03 10.60
N GLY A 171 2.17 0.92 9.73
CA GLY A 171 3.55 1.21 9.36
C GLY A 171 4.37 1.76 10.54
N GLY A 172 4.03 1.41 11.78
CA GLY A 172 4.46 2.08 12.98
C GLY A 172 4.22 1.28 14.26
N VAL A 173 5.16 0.38 14.53
CA VAL A 173 5.48 -0.18 15.85
C VAL A 173 7.00 -0.17 15.94
#